data_AF-A0A7J7INC6-F1
#
_entry.id   AF-A0A7J7INC6-F1
#
_cell.length_a   1.000
_cell.length_b   1.000
_cell.length_c   1.000
_cell.angle_alpha   90.00
_cell.angle_beta   90.00
_cell.angle_gamma   90.00
#
_symmetry.space_group_name_H-M   'P 1'
#
loop_
_entity.id
_entity.type
_entity.pdbx_description
1 polymer ?
#
loop_
_entity_poly.entity_id
_entity_poly.type
_entity_poly.pdbx_seq_one_letter_code
_entity_poly.pdbx_strand_id
1 'polypeptide(L)'
;MRKLTSPEDVFRFWFELEPSQEKRREKLSSLRYFGERAPQWFFSKDKEFERVQIDNVELVHRAGRGELHGDSWDQPLGLLARIILTDQFPRCIWRGRAEAFSYDKVARGISRLIIERGWDKSQFFYVERTFIYLPLMHSEDLADQLDSVRLVRAAADDTSWWTRWRHSHSTSLKMAEDHLRVIQRFGRFPYRNQALGRESTPEEIEWMNSEDLPVYAKSQTPASNQGDNEKLQRRGNTVELASRPRRLPASSWQWSVLAIATAASAAIGYRLYRTRHAS
;
A
#
# COMPACT_ATOMS: atom_id res chain seq x y z
N MET A 1 -3.23 -25.00 -6.59
CA MET A 1 -2.63 -23.65 -6.57
C MET A 1 -3.76 -22.65 -6.41
N ARG A 2 -3.79 -21.84 -5.34
CA ARG A 2 -4.87 -20.87 -5.11
C ARG A 2 -4.72 -19.72 -6.11
N LYS A 3 -5.54 -19.70 -7.15
CA LYS A 3 -5.60 -18.60 -8.12
C LYS A 3 -6.52 -17.50 -7.59
N LEU A 4 -6.07 -16.26 -7.67
CA LEU A 4 -6.85 -15.08 -7.31
C LEU A 4 -7.36 -14.46 -8.61
N THR A 5 -8.67 -14.34 -8.77
CA THR A 5 -9.30 -13.88 -10.01
C THR A 5 -10.19 -12.66 -9.84
N SER A 6 -10.53 -12.32 -8.59
CA SER A 6 -11.45 -11.25 -8.21
C SER A 6 -10.93 -10.46 -7.00
N PRO A 7 -11.44 -9.25 -6.74
CA PRO A 7 -11.20 -8.53 -5.48
C PRO A 7 -11.51 -9.37 -4.24
N GLU A 8 -12.59 -10.16 -4.29
CA GLU A 8 -13.04 -11.02 -3.20
C GLU A 8 -12.06 -12.16 -2.93
N ASP A 9 -11.43 -12.72 -3.97
CA ASP A 9 -10.37 -13.72 -3.79
C ASP A 9 -9.17 -13.13 -3.06
N VAL A 10 -8.73 -11.93 -3.47
CA VAL A 10 -7.61 -11.21 -2.84
C VAL A 10 -7.95 -10.91 -1.38
N PHE A 11 -9.16 -10.42 -1.12
CA PHE A 11 -9.64 -10.15 0.24
C PHE A 11 -9.66 -11.41 1.11
N ARG A 12 -10.28 -12.50 0.65
CA ARG A 12 -10.34 -13.78 1.36
C ARG A 12 -8.97 -14.38 1.58
N PHE A 13 -8.02 -14.17 0.68
CA PHE A 13 -6.65 -14.62 0.86
C PHE A 13 -5.94 -13.79 1.94
N TRP A 14 -6.02 -12.47 1.83
CA TRP A 14 -5.26 -11.57 2.68
C TRP A 14 -5.77 -11.58 4.13
N PHE A 15 -7.09 -11.46 4.29
CA PHE A 15 -7.74 -11.36 5.59
C PHE A 15 -8.23 -12.73 6.13
N GLU A 16 -8.27 -13.80 5.33
CA GLU A 16 -8.87 -15.07 5.77
C GLU A 16 -10.29 -14.89 6.33
N LEU A 17 -11.03 -13.95 5.74
CA LEU A 17 -12.42 -13.64 6.08
C LEU A 17 -13.25 -13.56 4.81
N GLU A 18 -14.51 -13.96 4.93
CA GLU A 18 -15.52 -13.65 3.93
C GLU A 18 -15.79 -12.14 3.93
N PRO A 19 -15.98 -11.50 2.76
CA PRO A 19 -16.24 -10.06 2.66
C PRO A 19 -17.64 -9.66 3.18
N SER A 20 -18.38 -10.57 3.83
CA SER A 20 -19.70 -10.27 4.40
C SER A 20 -19.60 -9.24 5.53
N GLN A 21 -20.51 -8.26 5.51
CA GLN A 21 -20.44 -7.08 6.39
C GLN A 21 -20.38 -7.39 7.89
N GLU A 22 -21.10 -8.42 8.36
CA GLU A 22 -21.18 -8.76 9.77
C GLU A 22 -19.83 -9.26 10.32
N LYS A 23 -19.28 -10.32 9.73
CA LYS A 23 -17.98 -10.89 10.14
C LYS A 23 -16.83 -9.91 9.92
N ARG A 24 -16.90 -9.16 8.80
CA ARG A 24 -15.94 -8.11 8.45
C ARG A 24 -15.91 -7.03 9.53
N ARG A 25 -17.07 -6.53 9.98
CA ARG A 25 -17.17 -5.54 11.06
C ARG A 25 -16.58 -6.04 12.36
N GLU A 26 -16.99 -7.23 12.81
CA GLU A 26 -16.57 -7.80 14.10
C GLU A 26 -15.04 -7.95 14.17
N LYS A 27 -14.44 -8.58 13.15
CA LYS A 27 -13.01 -8.89 13.13
C LYS A 27 -12.15 -7.69 12.75
N LEU A 28 -12.48 -6.99 11.66
CA LEU A 28 -11.62 -5.92 11.13
C LEU A 28 -11.71 -4.60 11.89
N SER A 29 -12.65 -4.47 12.84
CA SER A 29 -12.64 -3.35 13.80
C SER A 29 -11.76 -3.64 15.03
N SER A 30 -11.21 -4.84 15.16
CA SER A 30 -10.52 -5.30 16.37
C SER A 30 -9.00 -5.22 16.27
N LEU A 31 -8.38 -4.56 17.25
CA LEU A 31 -6.93 -4.60 17.46
C LEU A 31 -6.41 -6.03 17.72
N ARG A 32 -7.23 -6.89 18.32
CA ARG A 32 -6.87 -8.29 18.58
C ARG A 32 -6.66 -9.04 17.26
N TYR A 33 -7.63 -8.95 16.35
CA TYR A 33 -7.52 -9.59 15.04
C TYR A 33 -6.33 -9.04 14.25
N PHE A 34 -6.09 -7.72 14.30
CA PHE A 34 -4.87 -7.14 13.72
C PHE A 34 -3.60 -7.78 14.30
N GLY A 35 -3.51 -7.89 15.63
CA GLY A 35 -2.37 -8.49 16.31
C GLY A 35 -2.15 -9.97 15.98
N GLU A 36 -3.23 -10.74 15.82
CA GLU A 36 -3.19 -12.16 15.43
C GLU A 36 -2.67 -12.35 13.99
N ARG A 37 -3.00 -11.42 13.08
CA ARG A 37 -2.64 -11.51 11.65
C ARG A 37 -1.34 -10.80 11.29
N ALA A 38 -0.94 -9.77 12.04
CA ALA A 38 0.26 -8.96 11.80
C ALA A 38 1.54 -9.80 11.63
N PRO A 39 1.77 -10.90 12.39
CA PRO A 39 2.87 -11.82 12.12
C PRO A 39 2.88 -12.34 10.68
N GLN A 40 1.75 -12.82 10.15
CA GLN A 40 1.68 -13.34 8.79
C GLN A 40 1.94 -12.25 7.75
N TRP A 41 1.37 -11.05 7.93
CA TRP A 41 1.50 -9.95 6.97
C TRP A 41 2.88 -9.30 6.93
N PHE A 42 3.52 -9.09 8.09
CA PHE A 42 4.70 -8.23 8.19
C PHE A 42 5.97 -8.97 8.62
N PHE A 43 5.87 -10.13 9.26
CA PHE A 43 7.00 -10.79 9.92
C PHE A 43 7.23 -12.24 9.48
N SER A 44 6.30 -12.86 8.78
CA SER A 44 6.30 -14.29 8.53
C SER A 44 7.09 -14.68 7.30
N LYS A 45 7.72 -15.86 7.39
CA LYS A 45 8.27 -16.64 6.27
C LYS A 45 7.36 -17.84 5.95
N ASP A 46 6.06 -17.66 6.12
CA ASP A 46 5.04 -18.65 5.82
C ASP A 46 5.11 -18.99 4.33
N LYS A 47 5.69 -20.14 4.02
CA LYS A 47 5.96 -20.58 2.66
C LYS A 47 4.68 -20.74 1.84
N GLU A 48 3.56 -21.08 2.46
CA GLU A 48 2.29 -21.21 1.74
C GLU A 48 1.72 -19.83 1.41
N PHE A 49 1.75 -18.92 2.37
CA PHE A 49 1.33 -17.52 2.17
C PHE A 49 2.19 -16.81 1.11
N GLU A 50 3.51 -17.00 1.13
CA GLU A 50 4.42 -16.47 0.12
C GLU A 50 4.19 -17.15 -1.26
N ARG A 51 3.96 -18.47 -1.28
CA ARG A 51 3.71 -19.22 -2.51
C ARG A 51 2.49 -18.70 -3.26
N VAL A 52 1.38 -18.43 -2.56
CA VAL A 52 0.17 -17.89 -3.22
C VAL A 52 0.46 -16.54 -3.87
N GLN A 53 1.28 -15.67 -3.26
CA GLN A 53 1.64 -14.39 -3.86
C GLN A 53 2.48 -14.57 -5.13
N ILE A 54 3.49 -15.45 -5.09
CA ILE A 54 4.34 -15.79 -6.24
C ILE A 54 3.50 -16.39 -7.38
N ASP A 55 2.59 -17.28 -7.05
CA ASP A 55 1.72 -17.99 -8.00
C ASP A 55 0.71 -17.08 -8.73
N ASN A 56 0.55 -15.85 -8.23
CA ASN A 56 -0.33 -14.81 -8.77
C ASN A 56 0.46 -13.54 -9.20
N VAL A 57 1.75 -13.67 -9.51
CA VAL A 57 2.60 -12.54 -9.95
C VAL A 57 2.05 -11.81 -11.19
N GLU A 58 1.40 -12.50 -12.13
CA GLU A 58 0.78 -11.83 -13.28
C GLU A 58 -0.36 -10.90 -12.86
N LEU A 59 -1.13 -11.26 -11.82
CA LEU A 59 -2.18 -10.39 -11.29
C LEU A 59 -1.59 -9.11 -10.68
N VAL A 60 -0.42 -9.21 -10.04
CA VAL A 60 0.34 -8.06 -9.52
C VAL A 60 0.76 -7.14 -10.68
N HIS A 61 1.31 -7.71 -11.75
CA HIS A 61 1.70 -6.92 -12.92
C HIS A 61 0.51 -6.22 -13.58
N ARG A 62 -0.62 -6.93 -13.77
CA ARG A 62 -1.86 -6.33 -14.28
C ARG A 62 -2.36 -5.19 -13.39
N ALA A 63 -2.32 -5.37 -12.06
CA ALA A 63 -2.69 -4.31 -11.10
C ALA A 63 -1.77 -3.09 -11.25
N GLY A 64 -0.46 -3.31 -11.35
CA GLY A 64 0.55 -2.27 -11.53
C GLY A 64 0.43 -1.53 -12.86
N ARG A 65 0.00 -2.20 -13.94
CA ARG A 65 -0.26 -1.58 -15.25
C ARG A 65 -1.63 -0.89 -15.35
N GLY A 66 -2.49 -0.99 -14.32
CA GLY A 66 -3.84 -0.43 -14.34
C GLY A 66 -4.86 -1.22 -15.16
N GLU A 67 -4.56 -2.50 -15.45
CA GLU A 67 -5.40 -3.39 -16.26
C GLU A 67 -6.50 -4.08 -15.45
N LEU A 68 -6.52 -3.85 -14.13
CA LEU A 68 -7.62 -4.27 -13.25
C LEU A 68 -8.59 -3.09 -13.08
N HIS A 69 -9.55 -3.01 -13.99
CA HIS A 69 -10.60 -1.99 -14.04
C HIS A 69 -11.93 -2.63 -14.47
N GLY A 70 -13.04 -1.93 -14.30
CA GLY A 70 -14.39 -2.43 -14.57
C GLY A 70 -15.00 -3.23 -13.40
N ASP A 71 -16.33 -3.33 -13.42
CA ASP A 71 -17.13 -4.12 -12.47
C ASP A 71 -16.73 -3.94 -11.00
N SER A 72 -16.25 -5.01 -10.36
CA SER A 72 -15.87 -5.06 -8.94
C SER A 72 -14.51 -4.41 -8.65
N TRP A 73 -13.64 -4.21 -9.64
CA TRP A 73 -12.29 -3.66 -9.45
C TRP A 73 -12.28 -2.14 -9.17
N ASP A 74 -13.31 -1.42 -9.61
CA ASP A 74 -13.47 0.02 -9.39
C ASP A 74 -14.28 0.36 -8.13
N GLN A 75 -14.81 -0.66 -7.45
CA GLN A 75 -15.50 -0.54 -6.17
C GLN A 75 -14.49 -0.44 -5.01
N PRO A 76 -14.89 0.06 -3.82
CA PRO A 76 -13.98 0.19 -2.66
C PRO A 76 -13.15 -1.07 -2.39
N LEU A 77 -13.80 -2.25 -2.34
CA LEU A 77 -13.11 -3.53 -2.13
C LEU A 77 -12.07 -3.83 -3.22
N GLY A 78 -12.41 -3.55 -4.49
CA GLY A 78 -11.49 -3.65 -5.64
C GLY A 78 -10.26 -2.76 -5.50
N LEU A 79 -10.44 -1.52 -5.05
CA LEU A 79 -9.34 -0.60 -4.81
C LEU A 79 -8.43 -1.07 -3.66
N LEU A 80 -9.00 -1.58 -2.57
CA LEU A 80 -8.21 -2.20 -1.49
C LEU A 80 -7.43 -3.43 -1.99
N ALA A 81 -8.06 -4.31 -2.76
CA ALA A 81 -7.40 -5.47 -3.35
C ALA A 81 -6.23 -5.04 -4.25
N ARG A 82 -6.39 -3.98 -5.05
CA ARG A 82 -5.30 -3.42 -5.86
C ARG A 82 -4.19 -2.83 -5.02
N ILE A 83 -4.48 -2.18 -3.88
CA ILE A 83 -3.44 -1.75 -2.93
C ILE A 83 -2.65 -2.97 -2.42
N ILE A 84 -3.33 -4.04 -1.98
CA ILE A 84 -2.65 -5.27 -1.51
C ILE A 84 -1.73 -5.84 -2.61
N LEU A 85 -2.22 -5.90 -3.85
CA LEU A 85 -1.45 -6.41 -5.00
C LEU A 85 -0.27 -5.52 -5.39
N THR A 86 -0.35 -4.20 -5.19
CA THR A 86 0.68 -3.24 -5.66
C THR A 86 1.59 -2.72 -4.56
N ASP A 87 1.22 -2.89 -3.29
CA ASP A 87 2.02 -2.47 -2.14
C ASP A 87 2.55 -3.67 -1.35
N GLN A 88 1.69 -4.65 -1.02
CA GLN A 88 2.08 -5.73 -0.13
C GLN A 88 2.76 -6.89 -0.86
N PHE A 89 2.14 -7.41 -1.94
CA PHE A 89 2.68 -8.54 -2.71
C PHE A 89 4.10 -8.27 -3.23
N PRO A 90 4.42 -7.07 -3.79
CA PRO A 90 5.75 -6.82 -4.33
C PRO A 90 6.86 -6.93 -3.27
N ARG A 91 6.60 -6.47 -2.05
CA ARG A 91 7.52 -6.53 -0.90
C ARG A 91 7.79 -7.97 -0.43
N CYS A 92 6.90 -8.90 -0.76
CA CYS A 92 7.08 -10.33 -0.53
C CYS A 92 7.80 -11.01 -1.72
N ILE A 93 7.30 -10.82 -2.94
CA ILE A 93 7.76 -11.52 -4.16
C ILE A 93 9.18 -11.10 -4.56
N TRP A 94 9.49 -9.81 -4.43
CA TRP A 94 10.75 -9.22 -4.86
C TRP A 94 11.58 -8.66 -3.70
N ARG A 95 11.41 -9.23 -2.49
CA ARG A 95 12.15 -8.84 -1.27
C ARG A 95 13.64 -8.63 -1.54
N GLY A 96 14.17 -7.48 -1.12
CA GLY A 96 15.57 -7.10 -1.33
C GLY A 96 15.93 -6.62 -2.75
N ARG A 97 14.95 -6.46 -3.64
CA ARG A 97 15.17 -6.03 -5.04
C ARG A 97 14.37 -4.77 -5.38
N ALA A 98 14.77 -4.07 -6.45
CA ALA A 98 14.12 -2.83 -6.90
C ALA A 98 12.63 -3.02 -7.19
N GLU A 99 12.27 -4.19 -7.75
CA GLU A 99 10.91 -4.51 -8.17
C GLU A 99 9.91 -4.48 -7.00
N ALA A 100 10.36 -4.69 -5.75
CA ALA A 100 9.53 -4.58 -4.56
C ALA A 100 8.89 -3.19 -4.38
N PHE A 101 9.48 -2.16 -4.99
CA PHE A 101 9.04 -0.76 -4.87
C PHE A 101 8.47 -0.21 -6.18
N SER A 102 8.47 -1.01 -7.24
CA SER A 102 8.14 -0.57 -8.61
C SER A 102 6.71 -0.04 -8.77
N TYR A 103 5.79 -0.51 -7.93
CA TYR A 103 4.37 -0.13 -7.97
C TYR A 103 3.94 0.81 -6.84
N ASP A 104 4.88 1.32 -6.02
CA ASP A 104 4.57 2.21 -4.89
C ASP A 104 3.77 3.44 -5.34
N LYS A 105 4.10 4.04 -6.48
CA LYS A 105 3.37 5.20 -7.02
C LYS A 105 1.91 4.87 -7.36
N VAL A 106 1.65 3.67 -7.89
CA VAL A 106 0.30 3.20 -8.23
C VAL A 106 -0.51 2.99 -6.96
N ALA A 107 0.07 2.28 -5.98
CA ALA A 107 -0.57 2.06 -4.68
C ALA A 107 -0.91 3.38 -3.97
N ARG A 108 0.00 4.36 -3.99
CA ARG A 108 -0.25 5.71 -3.43
C ARG A 108 -1.38 6.44 -4.13
N GLY A 109 -1.45 6.36 -5.46
CA GLY A 109 -2.57 6.96 -6.21
C GLY A 109 -3.92 6.37 -5.82
N ILE A 110 -4.00 5.04 -5.64
CA ILE A 110 -5.23 4.36 -5.21
C ILE A 110 -5.58 4.72 -3.77
N SER A 111 -4.60 4.76 -2.87
CA SER A 111 -4.77 5.19 -1.47
C SER A 111 -5.40 6.58 -1.41
N ARG A 112 -4.82 7.56 -2.13
CA ARG A 112 -5.33 8.93 -2.20
C ARG A 112 -6.76 8.99 -2.76
N LEU A 113 -7.06 8.23 -3.81
CA LEU A 113 -8.42 8.15 -4.37
C LEU A 113 -9.45 7.67 -3.34
N ILE A 114 -9.12 6.64 -2.54
CA ILE A 114 -10.02 6.12 -1.49
C ILE A 114 -10.25 7.20 -0.42
N ILE A 115 -9.19 7.88 0.02
CA ILE A 115 -9.23 8.91 1.05
C ILE A 115 -10.01 10.14 0.59
N GLU A 116 -9.76 10.63 -0.63
CA GLU A 116 -10.45 11.79 -1.23
C GLU A 116 -11.95 11.57 -1.37
N ARG A 117 -12.37 10.32 -1.64
CA ARG A 117 -13.80 9.95 -1.69
C ARG A 117 -14.43 9.74 -0.31
N GLY A 118 -13.65 9.80 0.77
CA GLY A 118 -14.10 9.48 2.13
C GLY A 118 -14.50 8.00 2.30
N TRP A 119 -14.05 7.14 1.38
CA TRP A 119 -14.38 5.72 1.40
C TRP A 119 -13.63 4.98 2.49
N ASP A 120 -12.42 5.40 2.84
CA ASP A 120 -11.65 4.87 3.97
C ASP A 120 -12.46 4.86 5.27
N LYS A 121 -13.25 5.92 5.52
CA LYS A 121 -14.09 6.04 6.71
C LYS A 121 -15.47 5.40 6.57
N SER A 122 -16.07 5.50 5.39
CA SER A 122 -17.47 5.07 5.19
C SER A 122 -17.62 3.60 4.80
N GLN A 123 -16.57 2.97 4.25
CA GLN A 123 -16.65 1.63 3.66
C GLN A 123 -15.74 0.60 4.34
N PHE A 124 -14.80 1.01 5.19
CA PHE A 124 -13.75 0.15 5.74
C PHE A 124 -13.64 0.25 7.26
N PHE A 125 -13.17 -0.85 7.85
CA PHE A 125 -12.88 -0.94 9.28
C PHE A 125 -11.39 -0.72 9.56
N TYR A 126 -11.02 -0.63 10.84
CA TYR A 126 -9.68 -0.27 11.32
C TYR A 126 -8.53 -0.99 10.59
N VAL A 127 -8.62 -2.31 10.47
CA VAL A 127 -7.55 -3.12 9.86
C VAL A 127 -7.37 -2.80 8.37
N GLU A 128 -8.46 -2.66 7.64
CA GLU A 128 -8.43 -2.35 6.21
C GLU A 128 -7.91 -0.93 5.95
N ARG A 129 -8.33 0.02 6.80
CA ARG A 129 -7.80 1.40 6.81
C ARG A 129 -6.28 1.41 6.97
N THR A 130 -5.74 0.51 7.80
CA THR A 130 -4.29 0.40 7.96
C THR A 130 -3.61 0.06 6.63
N PHE A 131 -4.14 -0.91 5.87
CA PHE A 131 -3.63 -1.24 4.53
C PHE A 131 -3.84 -0.12 3.52
N ILE A 132 -4.94 0.62 3.59
CA ILE A 132 -5.19 1.80 2.73
C ILE A 132 -4.13 2.87 2.97
N TYR A 133 -3.63 3.04 4.20
CA TYR A 133 -2.66 4.09 4.53
C TYR A 133 -1.19 3.67 4.37
N LEU A 134 -0.89 2.36 4.30
CA LEU A 134 0.48 1.84 4.09
C LEU A 134 1.21 2.45 2.88
N PRO A 135 0.59 2.65 1.70
CA PRO A 135 1.28 3.28 0.58
C PRO A 135 1.85 4.68 0.90
N LEU A 136 1.17 5.46 1.75
CA LEU A 136 1.68 6.76 2.21
C LEU A 136 2.86 6.56 3.17
N MET A 137 2.75 5.60 4.10
CA MET A 137 3.84 5.19 5.01
C MET A 137 5.08 4.67 4.27
N HIS A 138 4.91 4.10 3.09
CA HIS A 138 6.00 3.60 2.27
C HIS A 138 6.59 4.65 1.32
N SER A 139 6.05 5.87 1.30
CA SER A 139 6.58 6.95 0.47
C SER A 139 7.86 7.53 1.05
N GLU A 140 8.81 7.92 0.21
CA GLU A 140 9.98 8.73 0.61
C GLU A 140 9.66 10.25 0.57
N ASP A 141 8.38 10.62 0.65
CA ASP A 141 7.90 12.01 0.70
C ASP A 141 7.45 12.38 2.12
N LEU A 142 7.90 13.53 2.63
CA LEU A 142 7.61 13.95 4.00
C LEU A 142 6.11 14.25 4.23
N ALA A 143 5.41 14.81 3.24
CA ALA A 143 3.99 15.11 3.39
C ALA A 143 3.16 13.81 3.43
N ASP A 144 3.53 12.81 2.61
CA ASP A 144 2.94 11.47 2.69
C ASP A 144 3.12 10.84 4.08
N GLN A 145 4.31 10.98 4.69
CA GLN A 145 4.57 10.45 6.04
C GLN A 145 3.72 11.13 7.12
N LEU A 146 3.61 12.46 7.06
CA LEU A 146 2.77 13.22 8.00
C LEU A 146 1.30 12.84 7.87
N ASP A 147 0.80 12.68 6.63
CA ASP A 147 -0.56 12.21 6.38
C ASP A 147 -0.78 10.79 6.88
N SER A 148 0.17 9.88 6.66
CA SER A 148 0.12 8.51 7.18
C SER A 148 -0.08 8.49 8.70
N VAL A 149 0.77 9.20 9.44
CA VAL A 149 0.67 9.28 10.92
C VAL A 149 -0.69 9.85 11.34
N ARG A 150 -1.15 10.93 10.69
CA ARG A 150 -2.45 11.56 10.99
C ARG A 150 -3.62 10.59 10.76
N LEU A 151 -3.63 9.89 9.64
CA LEU A 151 -4.71 8.98 9.24
C LEU A 151 -4.74 7.72 10.10
N VAL A 152 -3.57 7.13 10.38
CA VAL A 152 -3.47 5.94 11.25
C VAL A 152 -3.88 6.27 12.68
N ARG A 153 -3.49 7.45 13.20
CA ARG A 153 -3.93 7.92 14.53
C ARG A 153 -5.45 8.06 14.58
N ALA A 154 -6.04 8.76 13.62
CA ALA A 154 -7.50 8.93 13.56
C ALA A 154 -8.23 7.58 13.47
N ALA A 155 -7.71 6.61 12.71
CA ALA A 155 -8.29 5.28 12.64
C ALA A 155 -8.24 4.51 13.97
N ALA A 156 -7.15 4.66 14.73
CA ALA A 156 -7.04 4.06 16.06
C ALA A 156 -8.03 4.69 17.05
N ASP A 157 -8.17 6.01 17.03
CA ASP A 157 -9.08 6.77 17.89
C ASP A 157 -10.57 6.44 17.63
N ASP A 158 -10.93 6.07 16.40
CA ASP A 158 -12.29 5.67 16.03
C ASP A 158 -12.70 4.29 16.61
N THR A 159 -11.79 3.53 17.23
CA THR A 159 -12.09 2.20 17.77
C THR A 159 -12.61 2.27 19.21
N SER A 160 -13.85 1.83 19.46
CA SER A 160 -14.57 2.02 20.73
C SER A 160 -14.13 1.12 21.90
N TRP A 161 -12.85 0.73 21.96
CA TRP A 161 -12.37 -0.18 23.01
C TRP A 161 -11.59 0.57 24.09
N TRP A 162 -12.33 0.98 25.14
CA TRP A 162 -11.99 0.92 26.58
C TRP A 162 -10.52 1.00 27.04
N THR A 163 -9.65 1.82 26.43
CA THR A 163 -8.43 2.31 27.11
C THR A 163 -7.81 3.44 26.31
N ARG A 164 -8.20 4.66 26.63
CA ARG A 164 -7.47 5.90 26.32
C ARG A 164 -5.97 5.83 26.72
N TRP A 165 -5.61 4.86 27.58
CA TRP A 165 -4.25 4.52 28.02
C TRP A 165 -3.47 3.54 27.09
N ARG A 166 -4.15 2.74 26.24
CA ARG A 166 -3.53 1.86 25.22
C ARG A 166 -3.38 2.53 23.85
N HIS A 167 -4.07 3.65 23.62
CA HIS A 167 -4.06 4.40 22.35
C HIS A 167 -2.68 4.97 22.01
N SER A 168 -1.78 5.11 22.98
CA SER A 168 -0.40 5.56 22.75
C SER A 168 0.51 4.51 22.08
N HIS A 169 0.04 3.29 21.82
CA HIS A 169 0.88 2.19 21.31
C HIS A 169 0.13 1.18 20.40
N SER A 170 -0.79 1.62 19.53
CA SER A 170 -1.22 0.69 18.47
C SER A 170 0.00 0.39 17.57
N THR A 171 0.23 -0.89 17.26
CA THR A 171 1.39 -1.32 16.46
C THR A 171 1.49 -0.55 15.15
N SER A 172 0.34 -0.26 14.52
CA SER A 172 0.25 0.52 13.29
C SER A 172 0.69 1.97 13.47
N LEU A 173 0.29 2.65 14.56
CA LEU A 173 0.69 4.05 14.80
C LEU A 173 2.18 4.15 15.10
N LYS A 174 2.72 3.25 15.94
CA LYS A 174 4.16 3.21 16.21
C LYS A 174 4.94 3.00 14.90
N MET A 175 4.48 2.08 14.06
CA MET A 175 5.09 1.84 12.76
C MET A 175 5.06 3.09 11.87
N ALA A 176 3.94 3.82 11.82
CA ALA A 176 3.84 5.08 11.07
C ALA A 176 4.83 6.14 11.59
N GLU A 177 4.92 6.31 12.91
CA GLU A 177 5.85 7.26 13.53
C GLU A 177 7.32 6.86 13.30
N ASP A 178 7.65 5.57 13.35
CA ASP A 178 8.99 5.08 13.07
C ASP A 178 9.40 5.33 11.60
N HIS A 179 8.47 5.18 10.64
CA HIS A 179 8.74 5.52 9.24
C HIS A 179 8.94 7.03 9.06
N LEU A 180 8.10 7.86 9.69
CA LEU A 180 8.24 9.31 9.67
C LEU A 180 9.61 9.75 10.20
N ARG A 181 10.08 9.18 11.32
CA ARG A 181 11.40 9.51 11.89
C ARG A 181 12.54 9.21 10.92
N VAL A 182 12.47 8.09 10.19
CA VAL A 182 13.49 7.73 9.19
C VAL A 182 13.50 8.73 8.04
N ILE A 183 12.33 9.11 7.52
CA ILE A 183 12.23 10.11 6.46
C ILE A 183 12.63 11.51 6.94
N GLN A 184 12.31 11.90 8.17
CA GLN A 184 12.78 13.16 8.75
C GLN A 184 14.31 13.20 8.88
N ARG A 185 14.93 12.07 9.22
CA ARG A 185 16.38 11.97 9.39
C ARG A 185 17.14 11.92 8.07
N PHE A 186 16.70 11.10 7.12
CA PHE A 186 17.47 10.79 5.91
C PHE A 186 16.85 11.31 4.61
N GLY A 187 15.59 11.76 4.63
CA GLY A 187 14.83 12.12 3.43
C GLY A 187 14.46 10.94 2.52
N ARG A 188 14.85 9.71 2.89
CA ARG A 188 14.63 8.46 2.15
C ARG A 188 14.75 7.27 3.10
N PHE A 189 14.50 6.06 2.59
CA PHE A 189 14.69 4.81 3.32
C PHE A 189 16.05 4.18 3.00
N PRO A 190 17.04 4.21 3.92
CA PRO A 190 18.39 3.72 3.62
C PRO A 190 18.44 2.24 3.24
N TYR A 191 17.53 1.41 3.79
CA TYR A 191 17.43 -0.02 3.47
C TYR A 191 17.07 -0.30 2.00
N ARG A 192 16.60 0.70 1.23
CA ARG A 192 16.34 0.57 -0.21
C ARG A 192 17.54 0.94 -1.07
N ASN A 193 18.61 1.52 -0.50
CA ASN A 193 19.73 2.07 -1.26
C ASN A 193 20.37 1.04 -2.18
N GLN A 194 20.74 -0.13 -1.65
CA GLN A 194 21.33 -1.20 -2.45
C GLN A 194 20.40 -1.67 -3.57
N ALA A 195 19.13 -1.93 -3.25
CA ALA A 195 18.13 -2.38 -4.22
C ALA A 195 17.90 -1.36 -5.34
N LEU A 196 17.98 -0.06 -5.02
CA LEU A 196 17.77 1.04 -5.97
C LEU A 196 19.07 1.60 -6.59
N GLY A 197 20.22 0.98 -6.33
CA GLY A 197 21.51 1.43 -6.85
C GLY A 197 21.97 2.81 -6.34
N ARG A 198 21.55 3.19 -5.12
CA ARG A 198 21.93 4.46 -4.48
C ARG A 198 23.16 4.26 -3.60
N GLU A 199 24.06 5.23 -3.60
CA GLU A 199 25.15 5.29 -2.64
C GLU A 199 24.62 5.69 -1.26
N SER A 200 25.02 4.95 -0.22
CA SER A 200 24.66 5.24 1.17
C SER A 200 25.66 6.20 1.80
N THR A 201 25.17 7.16 2.59
CA THR A 201 26.04 8.03 3.39
C THR A 201 26.63 7.27 4.59
N PRO A 202 27.71 7.78 5.22
CA PRO A 202 28.25 7.17 6.44
C PRO A 202 27.21 7.02 7.56
N GLU A 203 26.34 8.03 7.74
CA GLU A 203 25.27 8.00 8.74
C GLU A 203 24.20 6.95 8.42
N GLU A 204 23.85 6.79 7.14
CA GLU A 204 22.93 5.75 6.69
C GLU A 204 23.50 4.35 6.92
N ILE A 205 24.80 4.16 6.69
CA ILE A 205 25.50 2.89 6.94
C ILE A 205 25.51 2.56 8.44
N GLU A 206 25.82 3.55 9.28
CA GLU A 206 25.79 3.38 10.74
C GLU A 206 24.40 2.97 11.22
N TRP A 207 23.34 3.65 10.74
CA TRP A 207 21.97 3.31 11.07
C TRP A 207 21.57 1.91 10.61
N MET A 208 21.98 1.50 9.39
CA MET A 208 21.73 0.15 8.87
C MET A 208 22.42 -0.96 9.68
N ASN A 209 23.49 -0.63 10.41
CA ASN A 209 24.22 -1.57 11.27
C ASN A 209 23.82 -1.47 12.75
N SER A 210 22.90 -0.56 13.11
CA SER A 210 22.46 -0.38 14.50
C SER A 210 21.60 -1.55 15.01
N GLU A 211 21.71 -1.86 16.30
CA GLU A 211 20.92 -2.92 16.94
C GLU A 211 19.41 -2.64 16.86
N ASP A 212 19.05 -1.36 16.96
CA ASP A 212 17.68 -0.82 16.95
C ASP A 212 17.07 -0.70 15.55
N LEU A 213 17.70 -1.26 14.51
CA LEU A 213 17.16 -1.20 13.15
C LEU A 213 15.72 -1.77 13.12
N PRO A 214 14.72 -1.02 12.62
CA PRO A 214 13.33 -1.45 12.65
C PRO A 214 13.09 -2.75 11.89
N VAL A 215 12.14 -3.56 12.37
CA VAL A 215 11.83 -4.88 11.77
C VAL A 215 11.42 -4.78 10.30
N TYR A 216 10.69 -3.72 9.91
CA TYR A 216 10.31 -3.49 8.52
C TYR A 216 11.51 -3.19 7.61
N ALA A 217 12.58 -2.59 8.14
CA ALA A 217 13.80 -2.35 7.38
C ALA A 217 14.58 -3.67 7.23
N LYS A 218 14.69 -4.45 8.32
CA LYS A 218 15.29 -5.79 8.32
C LYS A 218 14.58 -6.76 7.38
N SER A 219 13.26 -6.64 7.21
CA SER A 219 12.49 -7.54 6.34
C SER A 219 12.69 -7.29 4.85
N GLN A 220 13.24 -6.13 4.47
CA GLN A 220 13.47 -5.74 3.08
C GLN A 220 14.95 -5.74 2.68
N THR A 221 15.87 -6.01 3.61
CA THR A 221 17.26 -6.25 3.24
C THR A 221 17.42 -7.65 2.64
N PRO A 222 18.23 -7.82 1.58
CA PRO A 222 18.59 -9.15 1.11
C PRO A 222 19.16 -9.95 2.28
N ALA A 223 18.64 -11.16 2.53
CA ALA A 223 19.35 -12.09 3.39
C ALA A 223 20.75 -12.30 2.77
N SER A 224 21.79 -12.37 3.60
CA SER A 224 23.16 -12.66 3.19
C SER A 224 23.35 -14.00 2.44
N ASN A 225 22.28 -14.76 2.18
CA ASN A 225 22.28 -15.98 1.38
C ASN A 225 21.86 -15.70 -0.07
N GLN A 226 22.81 -15.32 -0.91
CA GLN A 226 22.68 -15.17 -2.36
C GLN A 226 22.41 -16.50 -3.11
N GLY A 227 22.43 -17.66 -2.45
CA GLY A 227 22.46 -18.97 -3.13
C GLY A 227 21.13 -19.50 -3.71
N ASP A 228 19.97 -19.12 -3.17
CA ASP A 228 18.71 -19.83 -3.49
C ASP A 228 17.83 -19.14 -4.54
N ASN A 229 18.04 -17.85 -4.82
CA ASN A 229 17.16 -17.04 -5.67
C ASN A 229 17.50 -17.06 -7.17
N GLU A 230 18.71 -17.49 -7.57
CA GLU A 230 19.08 -17.66 -8.98
C GLU A 230 18.21 -18.72 -9.69
N LYS A 231 17.66 -19.69 -8.94
CA LYS A 231 16.78 -20.72 -9.52
C LYS A 231 15.40 -20.19 -9.91
N LEU A 232 14.92 -19.09 -9.31
CA LEU A 232 13.65 -18.45 -9.71
C LEU A 232 13.80 -17.61 -10.99
N GLN A 233 15.01 -17.15 -11.33
CA GLN A 233 15.26 -16.32 -12.52
C GLN A 233 15.15 -17.10 -13.83
N ARG A 234 15.39 -18.42 -13.85
CA ARG A 234 15.32 -19.21 -15.09
C ARG A 234 13.89 -19.50 -15.60
N ARG A 235 12.84 -19.02 -14.90
CA ARG A 235 11.43 -19.31 -15.24
C ARG A 235 10.57 -18.09 -15.60
N GLY A 236 11.10 -16.87 -15.57
CA GLY A 236 10.32 -15.67 -15.90
C GLY A 236 11.12 -14.73 -16.76
N ASN A 237 10.63 -14.47 -17.98
CA ASN A 237 11.22 -13.63 -19.01
C ASN A 237 11.82 -12.31 -18.47
N THR A 238 12.99 -12.00 -19.00
CA THR A 238 13.70 -10.73 -18.94
C THR A 238 12.73 -9.58 -19.26
N VAL A 239 12.38 -8.78 -18.26
CA VAL A 239 11.76 -7.47 -18.51
C VAL A 239 12.90 -6.51 -18.84
N GLU A 240 12.98 -6.15 -20.12
CA GLU A 240 13.89 -5.13 -20.62
C GLU A 240 13.54 -3.79 -19.93
N LEU A 241 14.46 -3.29 -19.10
CA LEU A 241 14.37 -1.96 -18.51
C LEU A 241 14.43 -0.94 -19.65
N ALA A 242 13.27 -0.40 -20.02
CA ALA A 242 13.14 0.62 -21.06
C ALA A 242 14.03 1.83 -20.74
N SER A 243 15.10 1.97 -21.51
CA SER A 243 16.01 3.10 -21.49
C SER A 243 15.39 4.28 -22.24
N ARG A 244 15.38 5.45 -21.58
CA ARG A 244 15.10 6.83 -22.06
C ARG A 244 13.86 7.06 -22.97
N PRO A 245 12.97 8.02 -22.65
CA PRO A 245 11.84 8.32 -23.52
C PRO A 245 12.31 8.96 -24.84
N ARG A 246 11.98 8.33 -25.96
CA ARG A 246 11.92 8.99 -27.27
C ARG A 246 10.81 10.04 -27.23
N ARG A 247 11.13 11.27 -27.65
CA ARG A 247 10.13 12.33 -27.86
C ARG A 247 9.12 11.84 -28.91
N LEU A 248 7.84 11.80 -28.54
CA LEU A 248 6.71 11.58 -29.45
C LEU A 248 5.84 12.85 -29.53
N PRO A 249 5.19 13.12 -30.67
CA PRO A 249 4.69 14.44 -31.02
C PRO A 249 3.42 14.81 -30.24
N ALA A 250 3.26 16.12 -30.04
CA ALA A 250 2.16 16.72 -29.29
C ALA A 250 0.83 16.63 -30.04
N SER A 251 0.06 15.56 -29.85
CA SER A 251 -1.40 15.54 -30.06
C SER A 251 -2.02 14.20 -29.64
N SER A 252 -2.28 14.00 -28.33
CA SER A 252 -3.27 13.01 -27.83
C SER A 252 -3.58 13.08 -26.32
N TRP A 253 -3.01 14.03 -25.56
CA TRP A 253 -3.15 14.06 -24.08
C TRP A 253 -4.06 15.15 -23.50
N GLN A 254 -4.94 15.79 -24.28
CA GLN A 254 -5.74 16.92 -23.77
C GLN A 254 -7.19 16.62 -23.33
N TRP A 255 -7.71 15.40 -23.49
CA TRP A 255 -9.14 15.17 -23.20
C TRP A 255 -9.45 14.43 -21.88
N SER A 256 -8.53 13.65 -21.32
CA SER A 256 -8.84 12.85 -20.12
C SER A 256 -8.70 13.60 -18.79
N VAL A 257 -7.96 14.71 -18.75
CA VAL A 257 -7.82 15.55 -17.53
C VAL A 257 -8.90 16.64 -17.45
N LEU A 258 -9.46 17.07 -18.59
CA LEU A 258 -10.53 18.06 -18.62
C LEU A 258 -11.88 17.48 -18.18
N ALA A 259 -12.16 16.20 -18.46
CA ALA A 259 -13.45 15.57 -18.16
C ALA A 259 -13.75 15.44 -16.65
N ILE A 260 -12.72 15.30 -15.80
CA ILE A 260 -12.89 15.20 -14.35
C ILE A 260 -13.10 16.59 -13.72
N ALA A 261 -12.54 17.65 -14.30
CA ALA A 261 -12.67 19.01 -13.80
C ALA A 261 -14.06 19.63 -14.07
N THR A 262 -14.70 19.34 -15.21
CA THR A 262 -16.02 19.90 -15.55
C THR A 262 -17.18 19.35 -14.72
N ALA A 263 -17.10 18.09 -14.25
CA ALA A 263 -18.17 17.49 -13.44
C ALA A 263 -18.22 18.07 -12.00
N ALA A 264 -17.06 18.46 -11.45
CA ALA A 264 -16.97 19.07 -10.13
C ALA A 264 -17.53 20.50 -10.12
N SER A 265 -17.30 21.29 -11.18
CA SER A 265 -17.83 22.65 -11.28
C SER A 265 -19.35 22.70 -11.48
N ALA A 266 -19.93 21.74 -12.22
CA ALA A 266 -21.38 21.66 -12.41
C ALA A 266 -22.13 21.24 -11.13
N ALA A 267 -21.56 20.35 -10.31
CA ALA A 267 -22.16 19.89 -9.06
C ALA A 267 -22.13 20.97 -7.94
N ILE A 268 -21.14 21.87 -7.98
CA ILE A 268 -21.04 23.01 -7.06
C ILE A 268 -21.99 24.13 -7.51
N GLY A 269 -22.06 24.42 -8.82
CA GLY A 269 -22.99 25.39 -9.38
C GLY A 269 -24.47 25.05 -9.12
N TYR A 270 -24.85 23.77 -9.29
CA TYR A 270 -26.23 23.33 -9.04
C TYR A 270 -26.63 23.39 -7.55
N ARG A 271 -25.68 23.15 -6.64
CA ARG A 271 -25.91 23.27 -5.18
C ARG A 271 -26.10 24.72 -4.73
N LEU A 272 -25.39 25.67 -5.32
CA LEU A 272 -25.51 27.11 -5.02
C LEU A 272 -26.78 27.74 -5.63
N TYR A 273 -27.29 27.21 -6.76
CA TYR A 273 -28.55 27.63 -7.35
C TYR A 273 -29.77 27.25 -6.50
N ARG A 274 -29.83 26.02 -5.99
CA ARG A 274 -30.97 25.56 -5.14
C ARG A 274 -31.08 26.28 -3.80
N THR A 275 -29.98 26.75 -3.22
CA THR A 275 -30.00 27.47 -1.94
C THR A 275 -30.38 28.95 -2.05
N ARG A 276 -30.28 29.56 -3.25
CA ARG A 276 -30.67 30.96 -3.48
C ARG A 276 -32.12 31.16 -3.94
N HIS A 277 -32.80 30.10 -4.36
CA HIS A 277 -34.18 30.17 -4.91
C HIS A 277 -35.19 29.28 -4.16
N ALA A 278 -34.85 28.88 -2.94
CA ALA A 278 -35.79 28.23 -2.02
C ALA A 278 -36.18 29.24 -0.92
N SER A 279 -37.00 30.21 -1.31
CA SER A 279 -37.76 31.12 -0.43
C SER A 279 -39.03 31.54 -1.15
#